data_AF-A0AAD8I694-F1
#
_entry.id   AF-A0AAD8I694-F1
#
_cell.length_a   1.000
_cell.length_b   1.000
_cell.length_c   1.000
_cell.angle_alpha   90.00
_cell.angle_beta   90.00
_cell.angle_gamma   90.00
#
_symmetry.space_group_name_H-M   'P 1'
#
loop_
_entity.id
_entity.type
_entity.pdbx_description
1 polymer ?
#
loop_
_entity_poly.entity_id
_entity_poly.type
_entity_poly.pdbx_seq_one_letter_code
_entity_poly.pdbx_strand_id
1 'polypeptide(L)'
;MKSKVLCGAKISSAYIPKYRDYHGNLVEMKRYSARFRTALGIKVLEFNLESDKSYYIRLGNEMNKNSIYSLRVAIYQTGEKDPELKELKEIMTAELERAERRLLTDYLKTVPDIEEIK
;
A
#
# COMPACT_ATOMS: atom_id res chain seq x y z
N MET A 1 6.98 -17.10 -32.69
CA MET A 1 5.97 -17.08 -31.61
C MET A 1 5.50 -15.65 -31.41
N LYS A 2 4.19 -15.36 -31.40
CA LYS A 2 3.66 -14.02 -31.13
C LYS A 2 3.59 -13.83 -29.61
N SER A 3 4.33 -12.86 -29.05
CA SER A 3 4.22 -12.56 -27.61
C SER A 3 2.80 -12.04 -27.34
N LYS A 4 2.10 -12.69 -26.40
CA LYS A 4 0.84 -12.14 -25.89
C LYS A 4 1.23 -11.04 -24.92
N VAL A 5 1.07 -9.79 -25.34
CA VAL A 5 1.20 -8.63 -24.46
C VAL A 5 0.12 -8.75 -23.39
N LEU A 6 0.53 -8.82 -22.13
CA LEU A 6 -0.37 -8.71 -20.98
C LEU A 6 -0.88 -7.27 -20.90
N CYS A 7 -1.94 -6.96 -21.63
CA CYS A 7 -2.65 -5.70 -21.49
C CYS A 7 -3.59 -5.82 -20.29
N GLY A 8 -3.38 -5.00 -19.26
CA GLY A 8 -4.33 -4.86 -18.15
C GLY A 8 -5.71 -4.43 -18.65
N ALA A 9 -6.74 -4.65 -17.83
CA ALA A 9 -8.10 -4.24 -18.17
C ALA A 9 -8.15 -2.73 -18.48
N LYS A 10 -8.71 -2.36 -19.63
CA LYS A 10 -8.97 -0.95 -20.00
C LYS A 10 -10.14 -0.44 -19.17
N ILE A 11 -9.87 -0.09 -17.91
CA ILE A 11 -10.85 0.52 -17.01
C ILE A 11 -10.77 2.03 -17.20
N SER A 12 -11.89 2.67 -17.56
CA SER A 12 -11.98 4.11 -17.85
C SER A 12 -11.96 4.99 -16.60
N SER A 13 -12.19 4.41 -15.42
CA SER A 13 -12.13 5.07 -14.12
C SER A 13 -10.87 4.67 -13.36
N ALA A 14 -10.34 5.61 -12.56
CA ALA A 14 -9.25 5.31 -11.64
C ALA A 14 -9.70 4.23 -10.65
N TYR A 15 -8.90 3.18 -10.47
CA TYR A 15 -9.18 2.13 -9.50
C TYR A 15 -9.31 2.73 -8.09
N ILE A 16 -10.43 2.44 -7.41
CA ILE A 16 -10.67 2.79 -6.01
C ILE A 16 -10.52 1.51 -5.19
N PRO A 17 -9.50 1.41 -4.32
CA PRO A 17 -9.34 0.26 -3.44
C PRO A 17 -10.52 0.10 -2.48
N LYS A 18 -10.81 -1.14 -2.08
CA LYS A 18 -11.94 -1.48 -1.18
C LYS A 18 -11.46 -2.30 0.03
N TYR A 19 -12.17 -2.19 1.15
CA TYR A 19 -11.95 -2.96 2.37
C TYR A 19 -13.28 -3.41 2.98
N ARG A 20 -13.23 -4.27 4.01
CA ARG A 20 -14.43 -4.67 4.75
C ARG A 20 -14.65 -3.74 5.95
N ASP A 21 -15.85 -3.18 6.05
CA ASP A 21 -16.29 -2.44 7.23
C ASP A 21 -16.58 -3.38 8.41
N TYR A 22 -16.97 -2.82 9.56
CA TYR A 22 -17.33 -3.60 10.75
C TYR A 22 -18.47 -4.61 10.52
N HIS A 23 -19.37 -4.33 9.59
CA HIS A 23 -20.49 -5.20 9.24
C HIS A 23 -20.11 -6.27 8.21
N GLY A 24 -18.87 -6.28 7.72
CA GLY A 24 -18.37 -7.20 6.71
C GLY A 24 -18.69 -6.79 5.27
N ASN A 25 -19.24 -5.60 5.04
CA ASN A 25 -19.56 -5.06 3.71
C ASN A 25 -18.29 -4.56 3.02
N LEU A 26 -18.20 -4.74 1.70
CA LEU A 26 -17.14 -4.13 0.90
C LEU A 26 -17.43 -2.64 0.69
N VAL A 27 -16.60 -1.81 1.27
CA VAL A 27 -16.69 -0.34 1.21
C VAL A 27 -15.47 0.24 0.50
N GLU A 28 -15.67 1.38 -0.17
CA GLU A 28 -14.60 2.10 -0.86
C GLU A 28 -13.70 2.83 0.14
N MET A 29 -12.39 2.81 -0.13
CA MET A 29 -11.45 3.55 0.69
C MET A 29 -11.60 5.06 0.44
N LYS A 30 -11.68 5.83 1.52
CA LYS A 30 -11.72 7.29 1.46
C LYS A 30 -10.31 7.87 1.35
N ARG A 31 -10.04 8.67 0.33
CA ARG A 31 -8.77 9.43 0.23
C ARG A 31 -8.63 10.40 1.41
N TYR A 32 -7.38 10.65 1.80
CA TYR A 32 -7.02 11.64 2.84
C TYR A 32 -7.70 11.39 4.19
N SER A 33 -7.96 10.11 4.50
CA SER A 33 -8.58 9.68 5.77
C SER A 33 -7.56 9.11 6.76
N ALA A 34 -6.32 8.87 6.33
CA ALA A 34 -5.28 8.44 7.23
C ALA A 34 -4.89 9.55 8.20
N ARG A 35 -4.60 9.19 9.45
CA ARG A 35 -4.24 10.13 10.51
C ARG A 35 -3.20 9.54 11.44
N PHE A 36 -2.39 10.40 12.03
CA PHE A 36 -1.49 9.98 13.09
C PHE A 36 -2.28 9.61 14.35
N ARG A 37 -1.84 8.54 15.01
CA ARG A 37 -2.31 8.13 16.32
C ARG A 37 -1.12 7.69 17.16
N THR A 38 -1.13 8.01 18.44
CA THR A 38 -0.18 7.43 19.39
C THR A 38 -0.84 6.27 20.09
N ALA A 39 -0.25 5.08 20.00
CA ALA A 39 -0.69 3.88 20.69
C ALA A 39 0.48 3.30 21.47
N LEU A 40 0.33 3.10 22.79
CA LEU A 40 1.37 2.57 23.67
C LEU A 40 2.72 3.31 23.56
N GLY A 41 2.68 4.64 23.40
CA GLY A 41 3.87 5.50 23.24
C GLY A 41 4.50 5.46 21.84
N ILE A 42 3.96 4.68 20.91
CA ILE A 42 4.44 4.57 19.53
C ILE A 42 3.54 5.40 18.62
N LYS A 43 4.14 6.27 17.81
CA LYS A 43 3.44 6.98 16.75
C LYS A 43 3.18 6.01 15.59
N VAL A 44 1.92 5.86 15.22
CA VAL A 44 1.47 5.04 14.10
C VAL A 44 0.63 5.88 13.14
N LEU A 45 0.56 5.45 11.89
CA LEU A 45 -0.40 6.01 10.94
C LEU A 45 -1.60 5.07 10.83
N GLU A 46 -2.76 5.52 11.29
CA GLU A 46 -4.02 4.78 11.28
C GLU A 46 -4.78 5.05 9.97
N PHE A 47 -5.38 4.01 9.38
CA PHE A 47 -6.15 4.08 8.14
C PHE A 47 -7.34 3.10 8.18
N ASN A 48 -8.27 3.16 7.22
CA ASN A 48 -9.53 2.38 7.24
C ASN A 48 -10.28 2.44 8.58
N LEU A 49 -10.54 3.65 9.06
CA LEU A 49 -11.09 3.92 10.40
C LEU A 49 -12.44 3.24 10.70
N GLU A 50 -13.20 2.87 9.67
CA GLU A 50 -14.53 2.24 9.81
C GLU A 50 -14.45 0.70 9.80
N SER A 51 -13.24 0.13 9.71
CA SER A 51 -13.04 -1.31 9.78
C SER A 51 -13.06 -1.82 11.23
N ASP A 52 -13.55 -3.05 11.42
CA ASP A 52 -13.45 -3.77 12.70
C ASP A 52 -12.00 -4.09 13.08
N LYS A 53 -11.10 -4.15 12.10
CA LYS A 53 -9.67 -4.39 12.30
C LYS A 53 -8.93 -3.07 12.36
N SER A 54 -8.09 -2.92 13.38
CA SER A 54 -7.15 -1.80 13.43
C SER A 54 -6.12 -1.93 12.34
N TYR A 55 -6.23 -1.09 11.32
CA TYR A 55 -5.24 -0.97 10.26
C TYR A 55 -4.31 0.21 10.55
N TYR A 56 -3.04 -0.09 10.78
CA TYR A 56 -2.02 0.90 11.02
C TYR A 56 -0.70 0.55 10.34
N ILE A 57 0.09 1.57 10.01
CA ILE A 57 1.48 1.44 9.56
C ILE A 57 2.41 1.62 10.76
N ARG A 58 3.32 0.66 10.93
CA ARG A 58 4.47 0.83 11.83
C ARG A 58 5.44 1.82 11.22
N LEU A 59 5.77 2.88 11.97
CA LEU A 59 6.63 3.97 11.53
C LEU A 59 8.11 3.74 11.88
N GLY A 60 9.01 4.50 11.26
CA GLY A 60 10.45 4.45 11.53
C GLY A 60 11.10 3.15 11.05
N ASN A 61 11.99 2.59 11.88
CA ASN A 61 12.80 1.41 11.54
C ASN A 61 12.00 0.14 11.26
N GLU A 62 10.72 0.10 11.63
CA GLU A 62 9.84 -1.06 11.41
C GLU A 62 9.01 -0.95 10.14
N MET A 63 9.22 0.08 9.30
CA MET A 63 8.40 0.31 8.12
C MET A 63 8.46 -0.85 7.12
N ASN A 64 9.62 -1.50 7.03
CA ASN A 64 9.87 -2.68 6.21
C ASN A 64 9.10 -3.94 6.64
N LYS A 65 8.50 -3.95 7.83
CA LYS A 65 7.66 -5.05 8.33
C LYS A 65 6.21 -4.92 7.89
N ASN A 66 5.81 -3.79 7.28
CA ASN A 66 4.45 -3.61 6.78
C ASN A 66 4.27 -4.41 5.47
N SER A 67 3.08 -4.96 5.26
CA SER A 67 2.79 -5.66 4.01
C SER A 67 2.67 -4.67 2.84
N ILE A 68 2.99 -5.13 1.61
CA ILE A 68 2.79 -4.35 0.37
C ILE A 68 1.35 -3.82 0.28
N TYR A 69 0.36 -4.65 0.63
CA TYR A 69 -1.04 -4.22 0.66
C TYR A 69 -1.27 -3.09 1.64
N SER A 70 -0.79 -3.22 2.88
CA SER A 70 -0.93 -2.19 3.91
C SER A 70 -0.31 -0.86 3.47
N LEU A 71 0.91 -0.90 2.89
CA LEU A 71 1.59 0.28 2.38
C LEU A 71 0.78 0.97 1.27
N ARG A 72 0.32 0.22 0.25
CA ARG A 72 -0.51 0.76 -0.84
C ARG A 72 -1.77 1.46 -0.32
N VAL A 73 -2.46 0.83 0.62
CA VAL A 73 -3.69 1.37 1.20
C VAL A 73 -3.40 2.63 2.01
N ALA A 74 -2.38 2.61 2.86
CA ALA A 74 -1.98 3.76 3.65
C ALA A 74 -1.58 4.94 2.75
N ILE A 75 -0.78 4.71 1.71
CA ILE A 75 -0.39 5.75 0.73
C ILE A 75 -1.63 6.35 0.05
N TYR A 76 -2.60 5.52 -0.35
CA TYR A 76 -3.84 5.99 -0.97
C TYR A 76 -4.65 6.91 -0.03
N GLN A 77 -4.70 6.57 1.25
CA GLN A 77 -5.47 7.30 2.26
C GLN A 77 -4.69 8.46 2.89
N THR A 78 -3.38 8.61 2.62
CA THR A 78 -2.53 9.67 3.16
C THR A 78 -2.61 10.92 2.28
N GLY A 79 -2.97 12.04 2.91
CA GLY A 79 -2.98 13.36 2.28
C GLY A 79 -1.61 14.03 2.27
N GLU A 80 -1.48 15.08 1.47
CA GLU A 80 -0.23 15.83 1.30
C GLU A 80 -0.33 17.28 1.81
N LYS A 81 -1.47 17.64 2.43
CA LYS A 81 -1.69 18.99 2.97
C LYS A 81 -0.87 19.27 4.22
N ASP A 82 -0.61 18.22 5.01
CA ASP A 82 0.23 18.29 6.19
C ASP A 82 1.66 17.88 5.79
N PRO A 83 2.69 18.69 6.11
CA PRO A 83 4.07 18.39 5.72
C PRO A 83 4.59 17.05 6.26
N GLU A 84 4.19 16.67 7.48
CA GLU A 84 4.61 15.41 8.10
C GLU A 84 3.94 14.22 7.42
N LEU A 85 2.66 14.33 7.07
CA LEU A 85 1.97 13.30 6.27
C LEU A 85 2.56 13.18 4.86
N LYS A 86 2.96 14.30 4.25
CA LYS A 86 3.61 14.31 2.94
C LYS A 86 4.94 13.57 2.98
N GLU A 87 5.82 13.93 3.91
CA GLU A 87 7.11 13.26 4.10
C GLU A 87 6.92 11.76 4.38
N LEU A 88 5.99 11.41 5.27
CA LEU A 88 5.69 10.01 5.56
C LEU A 88 5.19 9.26 4.31
N LYS A 89 4.35 9.90 3.49
CA LYS A 89 3.87 9.30 2.25
C LYS A 89 5.01 8.98 1.29
N GLU A 90 6.00 9.86 1.18
CA GLU A 90 7.20 9.65 0.37
C GLU A 90 8.02 8.46 0.90
N ILE A 91 8.24 8.38 2.22
CA ILE A 91 8.95 7.26 2.86
C ILE A 91 8.20 5.93 2.64
N MET A 92 6.88 5.90 2.85
CA MET A 92 6.07 4.72 2.59
C MET A 92 6.12 4.28 1.12
N THR A 93 6.15 5.24 0.19
CA THR A 93 6.25 4.97 -1.25
C THR A 93 7.59 4.32 -1.59
N ALA A 94 8.70 4.86 -1.07
CA ALA A 94 10.03 4.27 -1.27
C ALA A 94 10.12 2.84 -0.69
N GLU A 95 9.53 2.60 0.49
CA GLU A 95 9.51 1.26 1.09
C GLU A 95 8.62 0.30 0.29
N LEU A 96 7.49 0.78 -0.24
CA LEU A 96 6.63 0.00 -1.13
C LEU A 96 7.39 -0.44 -2.38
N GLU A 97 8.07 0.48 -3.05
CA GLU A 97 8.87 0.16 -4.25
C GLU A 97 9.96 -0.87 -3.95
N ARG A 98 10.63 -0.75 -2.79
CA ARG A 98 11.63 -1.72 -2.34
C ARG A 98 11.03 -3.10 -2.12
N ALA A 99 9.88 -3.16 -1.44
CA ALA A 99 9.17 -4.41 -1.17
C ALA A 99 8.68 -5.09 -2.45
N GLU A 100 8.14 -4.32 -3.40
CA GLU A 100 7.69 -4.81 -4.70
C GLU A 100 8.85 -5.31 -5.57
N ARG A 101 9.96 -4.59 -5.61
CA ARG A 101 11.18 -5.05 -6.30
C ARG A 101 11.70 -6.35 -5.71
N ARG A 102 11.74 -6.46 -4.37
CA ARG A 102 12.14 -7.70 -3.70
C ARG A 102 11.23 -8.87 -4.05
N LEU A 103 9.91 -8.65 -4.04
CA LEU A 103 8.94 -9.66 -4.45
C LEU A 103 9.19 -10.12 -5.89
N LEU A 104 9.46 -9.20 -6.81
CA LEU A 104 9.80 -9.52 -8.20
C LEU A 104 11.10 -10.32 -8.28
N THR A 105 12.17 -9.87 -7.63
CA THR A 105 13.45 -10.58 -7.60
C THR A 105 13.31 -11.99 -7.04
N ASP A 106 12.57 -12.16 -5.95
CA ASP A 106 12.34 -13.46 -5.33
C ASP A 106 11.49 -14.36 -6.22
N TYR A 107 10.48 -13.81 -6.91
CA TYR A 107 9.73 -14.54 -7.93
C TYR A 107 10.64 -15.01 -9.08
N LEU A 108 11.47 -14.14 -9.65
CA LEU A 108 12.35 -14.48 -10.77
C LEU A 108 13.33 -15.62 -10.47
N LYS A 109 13.79 -15.75 -9.21
CA LYS A 109 14.60 -16.90 -8.77
C LYS A 109 13.87 -18.25 -8.93
N THR A 110 12.55 -18.23 -8.91
CA THR A 110 11.71 -19.45 -9.04
C THR A 110 11.31 -19.76 -10.48
N VAL A 111 11.53 -18.82 -11.42
CA VAL A 111 11.15 -18.94 -12.82
C VAL A 111 12.34 -18.59 -13.73
N PRO A 112 13.24 -19.56 -14.01
CA PRO A 112 14.50 -19.30 -14.71
C PRO A 112 14.32 -18.80 -16.17
N ASP A 113 13.15 -19.03 -16.76
CA ASP A 113 12.84 -18.66 -18.15
C ASP A 113 12.28 -17.23 -18.30
N ILE A 114 12.20 -16.46 -17.21
CA ILE A 114 11.68 -15.08 -17.21
C ILE A 114 12.80 -14.14 -16.74
N GLU A 115 13.07 -13.10 -17.53
CA GLU A 115 14.05 -12.05 -17.19
C GLU A 115 13.35 -10.70 -17.00
N GLU A 116 13.91 -9.86 -16.11
CA GLU A 116 13.47 -8.49 -15.93
C GLU A 116 13.88 -7.62 -17.13
N ILE A 117 12.94 -6.85 -17.66
CA ILE A 117 13.24 -5.83 -18.68
C ILE A 117 13.83 -4.62 -17.97
N LYS A 118 15.12 -4.34 -18.22
CA LYS A 118 15.85 -3.19 -17.67
C LYS A 118 15.62 -1.92 -18.46
#